data_AF-A0A1I7MTR1-F1
#
_entry.id   AF-A0A1I7MTR1-F1
#
_cell.length_a   1.000
_cell.length_b   1.000
_cell.length_c   1.000
_cell.angle_alpha   90.00
_cell.angle_beta   90.00
_cell.angle_gamma   90.00
#
_symmetry.space_group_name_H-M   'P 1'
#
loop_
_entity.id
_entity.type
_entity.pdbx_description
1 polymer ?
#
loop_
_entity_poly.entity_id
_entity_poly.type
_entity_poly.pdbx_seq_one_letter_code
_entity_poly.pdbx_strand_id
1 'polypeptide(L)'
;MFKILITLAFLALPAAGTAYAQSHKDWCTDAHMEKMEAMIAKMTNSEKQKAARAHLHLSKAEMKKNNTPGCVKQMQEAHKAMGL
;
A
#
# COMPACT_ATOMS: atom_id res chain seq x y z
N MET A 1 40.31 24.50 17.65
CA MET A 1 39.45 24.64 16.45
C MET A 1 39.43 23.31 15.69
N PHE A 2 38.54 22.39 16.05
CA PHE A 2 38.31 21.15 15.31
C PHE A 2 36.82 21.14 14.95
N LYS A 3 36.53 21.69 13.78
CA LYS A 3 35.18 21.92 13.26
C LYS A 3 34.65 20.59 12.73
N ILE A 4 33.74 20.02 13.52
CA ILE A 4 32.53 19.27 13.13
C ILE A 4 32.73 18.22 12.02
N LEU A 5 32.83 16.98 12.48
CA LEU A 5 32.50 15.76 11.76
C LEU A 5 31.13 15.91 11.08
N ILE A 6 31.10 15.91 9.74
CA ILE A 6 29.88 15.63 8.98
C ILE A 6 30.05 14.25 8.36
N THR A 7 29.65 13.23 9.12
CA THR A 7 29.36 11.90 8.59
C THR A 7 28.03 12.00 7.84
N LEU A 8 28.11 12.32 6.55
CA LEU A 8 27.00 12.20 5.60
C LEU A 8 26.80 10.70 5.32
N ALA A 9 26.21 10.01 6.29
CA ALA A 9 25.61 8.70 6.05
C ALA A 9 24.38 8.93 5.16
N PHE A 10 24.60 8.88 3.85
CA PHE A 10 23.54 8.70 2.87
C PHE A 10 22.89 7.34 3.17
N LEU A 11 21.87 7.36 4.02
CA LEU A 11 20.85 6.33 4.08
C LEU A 11 20.20 6.31 2.69
N ALA A 12 20.74 5.47 1.80
CA ALA A 12 20.10 5.09 0.56
C ALA A 12 18.85 4.28 0.92
N LEU A 13 17.76 4.97 1.29
CA LEU A 13 16.43 4.39 1.22
C LEU A 13 16.20 4.04 -0.25
N PRO A 14 15.84 2.79 -0.59
CA PRO A 14 15.52 2.43 -1.95
C PRO A 14 14.29 3.24 -2.40
N ALA A 15 14.54 4.33 -3.14
CA ALA A 15 13.55 5.25 -3.69
C ALA A 15 12.60 4.60 -4.72
N ALA A 16 12.73 3.30 -4.98
CA ALA A 16 11.89 2.58 -5.95
C ALA A 16 10.44 2.42 -5.47
N GLY A 17 10.18 2.42 -4.15
CA GLY A 17 8.82 2.29 -3.62
C GLY A 17 7.99 3.58 -3.67
N THR A 18 8.64 4.76 -3.65
CA THR A 18 7.92 6.04 -3.56
C THR A 18 7.35 6.46 -4.91
N ALA A 19 8.02 6.17 -6.03
CA ALA A 19 7.52 6.51 -7.36
C ALA A 19 6.23 5.75 -7.72
N TYR A 20 6.20 4.43 -7.43
CA TYR A 20 5.01 3.61 -7.66
C TYR A 20 3.87 3.97 -6.71
N ALA A 21 4.17 4.20 -5.43
CA ALA A 21 3.17 4.64 -4.47
C ALA A 21 2.59 6.01 -4.84
N GLN A 22 3.41 6.91 -5.38
CA GLN A 22 2.96 8.23 -5.79
C GLN A 22 2.06 8.18 -7.02
N SER A 23 2.34 7.31 -7.99
CA SER A 23 1.49 7.13 -9.17
C SER A 23 0.16 6.42 -8.89
N HIS A 24 0.03 5.77 -7.73
CA HIS A 24 -1.16 5.02 -7.31
C HIS A 24 -1.74 5.53 -5.98
N LYS A 25 -1.44 6.78 -5.60
CA LYS A 25 -1.94 7.35 -4.34
C LYS A 25 -3.47 7.40 -4.27
N ASP A 26 -4.13 7.45 -5.42
CA ASP A 26 -5.59 7.44 -5.59
C ASP A 26 -6.23 6.12 -5.14
N TRP A 27 -5.45 5.03 -5.10
CA TRP A 27 -5.87 3.77 -4.49
C TRP A 27 -6.08 3.89 -2.98
N CYS A 28 -5.41 4.85 -2.34
CA CYS A 28 -5.47 5.10 -0.90
C CYS A 28 -6.52 6.15 -0.54
N THR A 29 -7.76 5.93 -1.02
CA THR A 29 -8.92 6.77 -0.75
C THR A 29 -10.09 5.94 -0.27
N ASP A 30 -10.97 6.50 0.55
CA ASP A 30 -12.17 5.78 1.03
C ASP A 30 -13.05 5.29 -0.14
N ALA A 31 -13.19 6.11 -1.18
CA ALA A 31 -13.94 5.75 -2.38
C ALA A 31 -13.37 4.51 -3.09
N HIS A 32 -12.04 4.43 -3.23
CA HIS A 32 -11.41 3.26 -3.83
C HIS A 32 -11.57 2.02 -2.93
N MET A 33 -11.41 2.20 -1.61
CA MET A 33 -11.56 1.12 -0.63
C MET A 33 -12.97 0.53 -0.62
N GLU A 34 -14.01 1.37 -0.75
CA GLU A 34 -15.40 0.93 -0.85
C GLU A 34 -15.66 0.16 -2.15
N LYS A 35 -15.12 0.65 -3.26
CA LYS A 35 -15.18 -0.07 -4.54
C LYS A 35 -14.52 -1.45 -4.44
N MET A 36 -13.37 -1.55 -3.77
CA MET A 36 -12.70 -2.82 -3.52
C MET A 36 -13.54 -3.78 -2.68
N GLU A 37 -14.16 -3.32 -1.59
CA GLU A 37 -15.09 -4.15 -0.79
C GLU A 37 -16.24 -4.71 -1.64
N ALA A 38 -16.84 -3.86 -2.49
CA ALA A 38 -17.94 -4.27 -3.36
C ALA A 38 -17.50 -5.31 -4.40
N MET A 39 -16.28 -5.20 -4.94
CA MET A 39 -15.72 -6.19 -5.85
C MET A 39 -15.39 -7.50 -5.13
N ILE A 40 -14.78 -7.44 -3.95
CA ILE A 40 -14.42 -8.62 -3.16
C ILE A 40 -15.67 -9.38 -2.70
N ALA A 41 -16.74 -8.67 -2.33
CA ALA A 41 -18.03 -9.28 -1.99
C ALA A 41 -18.63 -10.12 -3.13
N LYS A 42 -18.31 -9.81 -4.39
CA LYS A 42 -18.77 -10.53 -5.59
C LYS A 42 -17.86 -11.70 -5.99
N MET A 43 -16.71 -11.88 -5.32
CA MET A 43 -15.81 -12.99 -5.61
C MET A 43 -16.43 -14.32 -5.21
N THR A 44 -16.32 -15.33 -6.08
CA THR A 44 -16.84 -16.68 -5.85
C THR A 44 -15.80 -17.62 -5.21
N ASN A 45 -14.51 -17.37 -5.44
CA ASN A 45 -13.43 -18.13 -4.81
C ASN A 45 -13.19 -17.61 -3.39
N SER A 46 -13.61 -18.39 -2.39
CA SER A 46 -13.54 -18.05 -0.97
C SER A 46 -12.11 -17.77 -0.47
N GLU A 47 -11.11 -18.54 -0.93
CA GLU A 47 -9.72 -18.34 -0.50
C GLU A 47 -9.16 -17.01 -1.01
N LYS A 48 -9.37 -16.73 -2.31
CA LYS A 48 -8.99 -15.46 -2.92
C LYS A 48 -9.75 -14.28 -2.31
N GLN A 49 -11.04 -14.46 -2.02
CA GLN A 49 -11.86 -13.45 -1.34
C GLN A 49 -11.31 -13.12 0.04
N LYS A 50 -10.95 -14.14 0.84
CA LYS A 50 -10.36 -13.97 2.17
C LYS A 50 -9.00 -13.25 2.09
N ALA A 51 -8.14 -13.65 1.15
CA ALA A 51 -6.84 -13.00 0.95
C ALA A 51 -7.00 -11.53 0.53
N ALA A 52 -7.87 -11.24 -0.44
CA ALA A 52 -8.16 -9.88 -0.87
C ALA A 52 -8.71 -9.02 0.28
N ARG A 53 -9.65 -9.56 1.09
CA ARG A 53 -10.15 -8.87 2.30
C ARG A 53 -9.04 -8.57 3.30
N ALA A 54 -8.15 -9.52 3.55
CA ALA A 54 -7.05 -9.33 4.50
C ALA A 54 -6.12 -8.19 4.06
N HIS A 55 -5.71 -8.20 2.79
CA HIS A 55 -4.87 -7.13 2.23
C HIS A 55 -5.59 -5.78 2.18
N LEU A 56 -6.88 -5.75 1.83
CA LEU A 56 -7.66 -4.52 1.87
C LEU A 56 -7.76 -3.95 3.29
N HIS A 57 -7.94 -4.80 4.31
CA HIS A 57 -7.94 -4.38 5.70
C HIS A 57 -6.59 -3.78 6.13
N LEU A 58 -5.48 -4.43 5.76
CA LEU A 58 -4.14 -3.90 6.01
C LEU A 58 -3.91 -2.59 5.26
N SER A 59 -4.39 -2.46 4.03
CA SER A 59 -4.30 -1.23 3.24
C SER A 59 -5.05 -0.07 3.92
N LYS A 60 -6.26 -0.31 4.43
CA LYS A 60 -7.03 0.65 5.25
C LYS A 60 -6.28 1.03 6.53
N ALA A 61 -5.62 0.08 7.19
CA ALA A 61 -4.86 0.35 8.40
C ALA A 61 -3.63 1.24 8.12
N GLU A 62 -2.92 1.01 7.01
CA GLU A 62 -1.80 1.86 6.58
C GLU A 62 -2.27 3.24 6.14
N MET A 63 -3.45 3.33 5.48
CA MET A 63 -4.08 4.60 5.14
C MET A 63 -4.37 5.45 6.39
N LYS A 64 -4.90 4.85 7.47
CA LYS A 64 -5.12 5.54 8.75
C LYS A 64 -3.83 6.06 9.40
N LYS A 65 -2.68 5.46 9.09
CA LYS A 65 -1.36 5.91 9.53
C LYS A 65 -0.73 6.96 8.61
N ASN A 66 -1.44 7.43 7.58
CA ASN A 66 -0.90 8.25 6.48
C ASN A 66 0.29 7.59 5.77
N ASN A 67 0.40 6.26 5.80
CA ASN A 67 1.46 5.52 5.13
C ASN A 67 1.01 5.12 3.72
N THR A 68 1.03 6.06 2.79
CA THR A 68 0.65 5.81 1.38
C THR A 68 1.46 4.67 0.74
N PRO A 69 2.80 4.58 0.90
CA PRO A 69 3.55 3.43 0.39
C PRO A 69 3.08 2.08 0.94
N GLY A 70 2.80 2.01 2.24
CA GLY A 70 2.24 0.80 2.86
C GLY A 70 0.85 0.46 2.34
N CYS A 71 0.00 1.47 2.19
CA CYS A 71 -1.34 1.32 1.64
C CYS A 71 -1.30 0.78 0.20
N VAL A 72 -0.52 1.39 -0.69
CA VAL A 72 -0.39 0.97 -2.10
C VAL A 72 0.17 -0.45 -2.20
N LYS A 73 1.18 -0.79 -1.37
CA LYS A 73 1.74 -2.15 -1.35
C LYS A 73 0.68 -3.19 -0.99
N GLN A 74 -0.11 -2.94 0.05
CA GLN A 74 -1.20 -3.84 0.43
C GLN A 74 -2.30 -3.89 -0.63
N MET A 75 -2.58 -2.77 -1.29
CA MET A 75 -3.56 -2.73 -2.37
C MET A 75 -3.11 -3.57 -3.57
N GLN A 76 -1.81 -3.55 -3.92
CA GLN A 76 -1.27 -4.40 -4.98
C GLN A 76 -1.47 -5.89 -4.68
N GLU A 77 -1.25 -6.31 -3.44
CA GLU A 77 -1.52 -7.70 -3.03
C GLU A 77 -3.03 -8.01 -3.03
N ALA A 78 -3.89 -7.04 -2.69
CA ALA A 78 -5.34 -7.21 -2.81
C ALA A 78 -5.77 -7.40 -4.28
N HIS A 79 -5.30 -6.54 -5.20
CA HIS A 79 -5.53 -6.69 -6.64
C HIS A 79 -5.03 -8.03 -7.16
N LYS A 80 -3.82 -8.44 -6.79
CA LYS A 80 -3.26 -9.73 -7.17
C LYS A 80 -4.09 -10.91 -6.66
N ALA A 81 -4.57 -10.86 -5.42
CA ALA A 81 -5.47 -11.88 -4.87
C ALA A 81 -6.80 -11.94 -5.63
N MET A 82 -7.27 -10.80 -6.13
CA MET A 82 -8.46 -10.69 -7.00
C MET A 82 -8.20 -11.13 -8.45
N GLY A 83 -6.94 -11.25 -8.86
CA GLY A 83 -6.56 -11.56 -10.25
C GLY A 83 -6.61 -10.34 -11.18
N LEU A 84 -6.37 -9.14 -10.64
CA LEU A 84 -6.25 -7.87 -11.34
C LEU A 84 -4.79 -7.48 -11.58
#